data_AF-A0A6J3BTT7-F1
#
_entry.id   AF-A0A6J3BTT7-F1
#
_cell.length_a   1.000
_cell.length_b   1.000
_cell.length_c   1.000
_cell.angle_alpha   90.00
_cell.angle_beta   90.00
_cell.angle_gamma   90.00
#
_symmetry.space_group_name_H-M   'P 1'
#
loop_
_entity.id
_entity.type
_entity.pdbx_description
1 polymer ?
#
loop_
_entity_poly.entity_id
_entity_poly.type
_entity_poly.pdbx_seq_one_letter_code
_entity_poly.pdbx_strand_id
1 'polypeptide(L)'
;MANFFIYLSFINIFSFGCYYCVQVKHERALIQYYNKKYVSHAQAFTGRARRREPYRTNITITTLHTWQNNVTMKLIYKDKQSASDFYISVKLCDAAKFAWIIDYVSTYADFKVACPFPPVSILVKFKSFLY
;
A
#
# COMPACT_ATOMS: atom_id res chain seq x y z
N MET A 1 40.44 7.94 -18.34
CA MET A 1 39.59 6.74 -18.56
C MET A 1 39.25 5.95 -17.28
N ALA A 2 39.84 6.25 -16.10
CA ALA A 2 39.52 5.53 -14.86
C ALA A 2 38.20 5.98 -14.15
N ASN A 3 37.76 7.23 -14.35
CA ASN A 3 36.59 7.77 -13.65
C ASN A 3 35.23 7.25 -14.15
N PHE A 4 35.16 6.72 -15.38
CA PHE A 4 33.91 6.20 -15.97
C PHE A 4 33.54 4.80 -15.43
N PHE A 5 34.54 3.98 -15.12
CA PHE A 5 34.35 2.63 -14.56
C PHE A 5 33.87 2.63 -13.10
N ILE A 6 34.23 3.67 -12.34
CA ILE A 6 33.76 3.85 -10.96
C ILE A 6 32.27 4.25 -10.96
N TYR A 7 31.84 5.09 -11.91
CA TYR A 7 30.44 5.53 -12.00
C TYR A 7 29.48 4.39 -12.39
N LEU A 8 29.88 3.52 -13.33
CA LEU A 8 29.10 2.33 -13.72
C LEU A 8 29.02 1.26 -12.61
N SER A 9 30.06 1.13 -11.78
CA SER A 9 30.04 0.20 -10.65
C SER A 9 29.17 0.71 -9.50
N PHE A 10 29.14 2.01 -9.22
CA PHE A 10 28.18 2.61 -8.26
C PHE A 10 26.72 2.46 -8.70
N ILE A 11 26.42 2.65 -9.99
CA ILE A 11 25.06 2.45 -10.53
C ILE A 11 24.65 0.97 -10.40
N ASN A 12 25.55 0.02 -10.68
CA ASN A 12 25.23 -1.41 -10.52
C ASN A 12 25.07 -1.81 -9.04
N ILE A 13 25.88 -1.29 -8.12
CA ILE A 13 25.74 -1.58 -6.68
C ILE A 13 24.43 -1.00 -6.13
N PHE A 14 24.01 0.19 -6.55
CA PHE A 14 22.72 0.75 -6.17
C PHE A 14 21.53 0.00 -6.80
N SER A 15 21.67 -0.42 -8.07
CA SER A 15 20.64 -1.18 -8.80
C SER A 15 20.45 -2.60 -8.24
N PHE A 16 21.53 -3.24 -7.77
CA PHE A 16 21.47 -4.57 -7.15
C PHE A 16 21.11 -4.51 -5.65
N GLY A 17 21.59 -3.50 -4.91
CA GLY A 17 21.34 -3.36 -3.46
C GLY A 17 19.87 -3.11 -3.10
N CYS A 18 19.14 -2.34 -3.91
CA CYS A 18 17.72 -2.09 -3.69
C CYS A 18 16.81 -3.27 -4.06
N TYR A 19 17.28 -4.23 -4.87
CA TYR A 19 16.46 -5.37 -5.30
C TYR A 19 16.26 -6.42 -4.19
N TYR A 20 17.13 -6.43 -3.17
CA TYR A 20 17.16 -7.47 -2.13
C TYR A 20 16.70 -7.03 -0.75
N CYS A 21 16.50 -5.74 -0.47
CA CYS A 21 16.51 -5.32 0.94
C CYS A 21 15.18 -5.34 1.71
N VAL A 22 14.02 -5.57 1.10
CA VAL A 22 12.80 -5.85 1.88
C VAL A 22 11.84 -6.77 1.11
N GLN A 23 12.08 -8.08 1.17
CA GLN A 23 11.10 -9.05 0.68
C GLN A 23 9.96 -9.19 1.70
N VAL A 24 8.95 -8.32 1.60
CA VAL A 24 7.76 -8.40 2.46
C VAL A 24 6.92 -9.62 2.06
N LYS A 25 7.01 -10.69 2.87
CA LYS A 25 6.13 -11.86 2.74
C LYS A 25 4.68 -11.45 3.02
N HIS A 26 3.91 -11.24 1.95
CA HIS A 26 2.47 -10.97 2.00
C HIS A 26 1.69 -12.29 2.15
N GLU A 27 1.96 -13.02 3.23
CA GLU A 27 1.21 -14.21 3.59
C GLU A 27 0.28 -13.86 4.76
N ARG A 28 -1.03 -14.14 4.61
CA ARG A 28 -2.05 -13.99 5.67
C ARG A 28 -2.30 -12.55 6.14
N ALA A 29 -2.60 -11.63 5.21
CA ALA A 29 -3.10 -10.31 5.61
C ALA A 29 -4.37 -10.45 6.46
N LEU A 30 -4.40 -9.80 7.63
CA LEU A 30 -5.49 -9.85 8.59
C LEU A 30 -5.83 -8.44 9.07
N ILE A 31 -7.11 -8.10 9.07
CA ILE A 31 -7.62 -6.88 9.71
C ILE A 31 -7.99 -7.24 11.15
N GLN A 32 -7.19 -6.78 12.11
CA GLN A 32 -7.41 -7.10 13.53
C GLN A 32 -8.55 -6.27 14.15
N TYR A 33 -8.70 -5.02 13.72
CA TYR A 33 -9.67 -4.08 14.27
C TYR A 33 -10.14 -3.09 13.21
N TYR A 34 -11.42 -2.75 13.27
CA TYR A 34 -11.98 -1.59 12.58
C TYR A 34 -13.12 -1.01 13.43
N ASN A 35 -13.34 0.30 13.31
CA ASN A 35 -14.41 0.96 14.02
C ASN A 35 -15.73 0.86 13.24
N LYS A 36 -16.67 0.06 13.75
CA LYS A 36 -17.99 -0.19 13.16
C LYS A 36 -18.84 1.07 12.97
N LYS A 37 -18.56 2.16 13.69
CA LYS A 37 -19.24 3.45 13.50
C LYS A 37 -18.93 4.08 12.14
N TYR A 38 -17.73 3.85 11.61
CA TYR A 38 -17.23 4.52 10.41
C TYR A 38 -17.02 3.59 9.21
N VAL A 39 -16.81 2.30 9.47
CA VAL A 39 -16.48 1.29 8.47
C VAL A 39 -17.26 0.02 8.72
N SER A 40 -17.69 -0.65 7.66
CA SER A 40 -18.30 -1.99 7.70
C SER A 40 -17.63 -2.93 6.70
N HIS A 41 -17.91 -4.23 6.83
CA HIS A 41 -17.46 -5.27 5.88
C HIS A 41 -15.95 -5.27 5.61
N ALA A 42 -15.14 -4.91 6.62
CA ALA A 42 -13.70 -4.91 6.52
C ALA A 42 -13.18 -6.35 6.53
N GLN A 43 -12.71 -6.83 5.38
CA GLN A 43 -12.15 -8.17 5.22
C GLN A 43 -10.90 -8.13 4.35
N ALA A 44 -9.93 -8.98 4.68
CA ALA A 44 -8.75 -9.21 3.87
C ALA A 44 -8.69 -10.69 3.53
N PHE A 45 -8.65 -11.01 2.23
CA PHE A 45 -8.43 -12.35 1.74
C PHE A 45 -7.06 -12.40 1.08
N THR A 46 -6.19 -13.30 1.53
CA THR A 46 -4.89 -13.55 0.91
C THR A 46 -4.84 -14.99 0.44
N GLY A 47 -4.60 -15.19 -0.85
CA GLY A 47 -4.57 -16.53 -1.44
C GLY A 47 -3.64 -16.62 -2.64
N ARG A 48 -3.36 -17.86 -3.05
CA ARG A 48 -2.64 -18.19 -4.29
C ARG A 48 -3.42 -19.28 -5.01
N ALA A 49 -3.47 -19.25 -6.34
CA ALA A 49 -4.19 -20.28 -7.09
C ALA A 49 -3.41 -21.59 -7.13
N ARG A 50 -2.08 -21.52 -7.21
CA ARG A 50 -1.18 -22.69 -7.24
C ARG A 50 0.07 -22.49 -6.39
N ARG A 51 0.79 -23.57 -6.12
CA ARG A 51 2.12 -23.52 -5.47
C ARG A 51 3.10 -22.83 -6.42
N ARG A 52 3.96 -21.94 -5.88
CA ARG A 52 4.89 -21.09 -6.66
C ARG A 52 4.18 -20.07 -7.56
N GLU A 53 2.95 -19.71 -7.26
CA GLU A 53 2.32 -18.51 -7.81
C GLU A 53 2.30 -17.40 -6.76
N PRO A 54 2.37 -16.13 -7.19
CA PRO A 54 2.36 -15.01 -6.27
C PRO A 54 1.05 -14.93 -5.48
N TYR A 55 1.18 -14.60 -4.20
CA TYR A 55 0.02 -14.29 -3.38
C TYR A 55 -0.72 -13.07 -3.91
N ARG A 56 -2.05 -13.17 -3.91
CA ARG A 56 -2.97 -12.08 -4.21
C ARG A 56 -3.74 -11.76 -2.95
N THR A 57 -3.78 -10.48 -2.58
CA THR A 57 -4.53 -10.00 -1.44
C THR A 57 -5.63 -9.08 -1.91
N ASN A 58 -6.87 -9.44 -1.58
CA ASN A 58 -8.04 -8.61 -1.82
C ASN A 58 -8.51 -8.07 -0.48
N ILE A 59 -8.57 -6.75 -0.36
CA ILE A 59 -9.06 -6.07 0.83
C ILE A 59 -10.36 -5.38 0.47
N THR A 60 -11.44 -5.72 1.15
CA THR A 60 -12.74 -5.06 1.00
C THR A 60 -13.03 -4.24 2.24
N ILE A 61 -13.43 -2.98 2.06
CA ILE A 61 -13.78 -2.06 3.14
C ILE A 61 -14.95 -1.20 2.66
N THR A 62 -16.00 -1.06 3.47
CA THR A 62 -17.12 -0.15 3.17
C THR A 62 -17.09 1.04 4.12
N THR A 63 -16.93 2.25 3.58
CA THR A 63 -17.05 3.49 4.35
C THR A 63 -18.52 3.85 4.54
N LEU A 64 -18.91 4.26 5.75
CA LEU A 64 -20.31 4.55 6.11
C LEU A 64 -20.67 6.04 6.06
N HIS A 65 -19.67 6.92 6.03
CA HIS A 65 -19.85 8.38 6.09
C HIS A 65 -19.05 9.05 5.00
N THR A 66 -19.50 10.23 4.59
CA THR A 66 -18.74 11.10 3.69
C THR A 66 -17.49 11.60 4.39
N TRP A 67 -16.33 11.40 3.78
CA TRP A 67 -15.05 11.88 4.30
C TRP A 67 -14.63 13.16 3.58
N GLN A 68 -14.43 14.23 4.35
CA GLN A 68 -13.99 15.53 3.86
C GLN A 68 -12.59 15.86 4.38
N ASN A 69 -12.16 17.12 4.27
CA ASN A 69 -10.85 17.55 4.74
C ASN A 69 -10.71 17.63 6.27
N ASN A 70 -11.73 17.21 7.02
CA ASN A 70 -11.71 17.02 8.46
C ASN A 70 -11.15 15.66 8.89
N VAL A 71 -10.91 14.75 7.95
CA VAL A 71 -10.32 13.43 8.22
C VAL A 71 -8.81 13.46 7.97
N THR A 72 -8.03 13.07 8.98
CA THR A 72 -6.58 12.89 8.87
C THR A 72 -6.25 11.41 8.81
N MET A 73 -5.56 10.99 7.74
CA MET A 73 -5.01 9.65 7.61
C MET A 73 -3.67 9.59 8.31
N LYS A 74 -3.52 8.64 9.23
CA LYS A 74 -2.25 8.30 9.88
C LYS A 74 -1.88 6.87 9.53
N LEU A 75 -0.75 6.68 8.87
CA LEU A 75 -0.19 5.38 8.56
C LEU A 75 1.08 5.19 9.37
N ILE A 76 1.12 4.09 10.12
CA ILE A 76 2.27 3.67 10.91
C ILE A 76 2.68 2.31 10.36
N TYR A 77 3.84 2.27 9.71
CA TYR A 77 4.43 1.03 9.24
C TYR A 77 5.47 0.55 10.25
N LYS A 78 5.28 -0.68 10.73
CA LYS A 78 6.18 -1.35 11.65
C LYS A 78 6.69 -2.61 10.99
N ASP A 79 7.99 -2.67 10.76
CA ASP A 79 8.66 -3.89 10.33
C ASP A 79 9.36 -4.51 11.54
N LYS A 80 9.26 -5.83 11.70
CA LYS A 80 9.94 -6.56 12.77
C LYS A 80 11.46 -6.56 12.59
N GLN A 81 11.95 -6.32 11.38
CA GLN A 81 13.38 -6.31 11.07
C GLN A 81 14.01 -4.91 11.13
N SER A 82 13.20 -3.86 11.01
CA SER A 82 13.65 -2.47 11.15
C SER A 82 13.52 -2.02 12.60
N ALA A 83 14.56 -1.37 13.13
CA ALA A 83 14.51 -0.71 14.45
C ALA A 83 13.70 0.62 14.42
N SER A 84 13.28 1.07 13.24
CA SER A 84 12.57 2.34 13.06
C SER A 84 11.18 2.13 12.48
N ASP A 85 10.20 2.73 13.15
CA ASP A 85 8.82 2.84 12.68
C ASP A 85 8.73 4.00 11.67
N PHE A 86 8.00 3.78 10.58
CA PHE A 86 7.75 4.80 9.57
C PHE A 86 6.35 5.41 9.75
N TYR A 87 6.28 6.75 9.78
CA TYR A 87 5.07 7.50 10.07
C TYR A 87 4.70 8.44 8.92
N ILE A 88 3.45 8.33 8.45
CA ILE A 88 2.85 9.30 7.54
C ILE A 88 1.59 9.85 8.21
N SER A 89 1.43 11.18 8.22
CA SER A 89 0.19 11.84 8.66
C SER A 89 -0.18 12.92 7.65
N VAL A 90 -1.33 12.74 6.99
CA VAL A 90 -1.80 13.67 5.94
C VAL A 90 -3.32 13.77 5.98
N LYS A 91 -3.87 14.94 5.66
CA LYS A 91 -5.32 15.09 5.50
C LYS A 91 -5.77 14.32 4.26
N LEU A 92 -6.92 13.65 4.34
CA LEU A 92 -7.35 12.72 3.32
C LEU A 92 -7.55 13.40 1.94
N CYS A 93 -8.15 14.60 1.91
CA CYS A 93 -8.33 15.33 0.65
C CYS A 93 -7.05 15.97 0.11
N ASP A 94 -6.06 16.23 0.98
CA ASP A 94 -4.74 16.67 0.53
C ASP A 94 -3.94 15.49 -0.03
N ALA A 95 -4.12 14.28 0.53
CA ALA A 95 -3.55 13.05 -0.02
C ALA A 95 -4.05 12.77 -1.45
N ALA A 96 -5.32 13.07 -1.71
CA ALA A 96 -5.95 12.93 -3.02
C ALA A 96 -5.34 13.81 -4.12
N LYS A 97 -4.49 14.79 -3.78
CA LYS A 97 -3.84 15.68 -4.75
C LYS A 97 -2.49 15.16 -5.25
N PHE A 98 -1.92 14.14 -4.60
CA PHE A 98 -0.66 13.56 -5.06
C PHE A 98 -0.90 12.61 -6.23
N ALA A 99 -0.29 12.90 -7.38
CA ALA A 99 -0.45 12.11 -8.60
C ALA A 99 -0.20 10.62 -8.39
N TRP A 100 0.88 10.27 -7.65
CA TRP A 100 1.21 8.88 -7.36
C TRP A 100 0.11 8.15 -6.56
N ILE A 101 -0.65 8.84 -5.71
CA ILE A 101 -1.79 8.25 -4.97
C ILE A 101 -2.94 7.97 -5.94
N ILE A 102 -3.24 8.92 -6.83
CA ILE A 102 -4.29 8.75 -7.84
C ILE A 102 -3.95 7.57 -8.77
N ASP A 103 -2.71 7.50 -9.25
CA ASP A 103 -2.24 6.43 -10.13
C ASP A 103 -2.29 5.08 -9.41
N TYR A 104 -1.87 5.04 -8.15
CA TYR A 104 -1.91 3.84 -7.33
C TYR A 104 -3.35 3.34 -7.11
N VAL A 105 -4.24 4.22 -6.66
CA VAL A 105 -5.63 3.86 -6.36
C VAL A 105 -6.37 3.47 -7.64
N SER A 106 -6.18 4.17 -8.75
CA SER A 106 -6.82 3.81 -10.03
C SER A 106 -6.33 2.48 -10.61
N THR A 107 -5.08 2.10 -10.33
CA THR A 107 -4.51 0.82 -10.79
C THR A 107 -4.95 -0.35 -9.91
N TYR A 108 -5.00 -0.16 -8.60
CA TYR A 108 -5.14 -1.25 -7.63
C TYR A 108 -6.46 -1.26 -6.88
N ALA A 109 -7.29 -0.22 -6.97
CA ALA A 109 -8.60 -0.17 -6.33
C ALA A 109 -9.69 0.17 -7.34
N ASP A 110 -10.90 -0.31 -7.09
CA ASP A 110 -12.10 -0.01 -7.86
C ASP A 110 -12.77 1.31 -7.40
N PHE A 111 -11.95 2.33 -7.16
CA PHE A 111 -12.40 3.59 -6.57
C PHE A 111 -11.88 4.82 -7.31
N LYS A 112 -12.75 5.80 -7.54
CA LYS A 112 -12.36 7.09 -8.11
C LYS A 112 -11.93 8.04 -6.99
N VAL A 113 -10.68 8.53 -7.10
CA VAL A 113 -10.14 9.50 -6.15
C VAL A 113 -10.76 10.88 -6.42
N ALA A 114 -11.85 11.21 -5.73
CA ALA A 114 -12.47 12.52 -5.76
C ALA A 114 -12.97 12.91 -4.36
N CYS A 115 -12.50 14.06 -3.87
CA CYS A 115 -12.98 14.63 -2.60
C CYS A 115 -14.16 15.59 -2.84
N PRO A 116 -15.19 15.60 -1.98
CA PRO A 116 -15.35 14.76 -0.78
C PRO A 116 -15.68 13.30 -1.14
N PHE A 117 -15.16 12.35 -0.36
CA PHE A 117 -15.34 10.93 -0.63
C PHE A 117 -16.68 10.45 -0.08
N PRO A 118 -17.63 9.97 -0.92
CA PRO A 118 -18.90 9.46 -0.45
C PRO A 118 -18.76 8.09 0.23
N PRO A 119 -19.78 7.64 0.99
CA PRO A 119 -19.86 6.26 1.47
C PRO A 119 -19.80 5.27 0.31
N VAL A 120 -18.86 4.34 0.34
CA VAL A 120 -18.60 3.42 -0.77
C VAL A 120 -17.92 2.14 -0.29
N SER A 121 -18.21 1.04 -0.98
CA SER A 121 -17.47 -0.22 -0.84
C SER A 121 -16.26 -0.20 -1.77
N ILE A 122 -15.07 -0.33 -1.20
CA ILE A 122 -13.79 -0.29 -1.89
C ILE A 122 -13.18 -1.69 -1.83
N LEU A 123 -12.78 -2.22 -2.99
CA LEU A 123 -11.99 -3.42 -3.16
C LEU A 123 -10.59 -3.02 -3.65
N VAL A 124 -9.60 -3.19 -2.77
CA VAL A 124 -8.18 -3.00 -3.12
C VAL A 124 -7.53 -4.35 -3.40
N LYS A 125 -6.88 -4.47 -4.55
CA LYS A 125 -6.20 -5.67 -5.05
C LYS A 125 -4.71 -5.46 -5.03
N PHE A 126 -4.03 -6.28 -4.23
CA PHE A 126 -2.57 -6.33 -4.16
C PHE A 126 -2.08 -7.63 -4.76
N LYS A 127 -0.98 -7.55 -5.51
CA LYS A 127 -0.24 -8.72 -5.98
C LYS A 127 1.15 -8.69 -5.36
N SER A 128 1.50 -9.74 -4.61
CA SER A 128 2.85 -9.94 -4.14
C SER A 128 3.76 -10.29 -5.32
N PHE A 129 5.00 -9.81 -5.31
CA PHE A 129 6.01 -10.14 -6.32
C PHE A 129 6.85 -11.37 -5.94
N LEU A 130 6.47 -12.11 -4.88
CA LEU A 130 7.19 -13.27 -4.36
C LEU A 130 6.45 -14.59 -4.66
N TYR A 131 7.19 -15.64 -5.04
CA TYR A 131 6.73 -16.98 -5.42
C TYR A 131 6.89 -18.02 -4.32
#